data_AF-A0A953VJ35-F1
#
_entry.id   AF-A0A953VJ35-F1
#
_cell.length_a   1.000
_cell.length_b   1.000
_cell.length_c   1.000
_cell.angle_alpha   90.00
_cell.angle_beta   90.00
_cell.angle_gamma   90.00
#
_symmetry.space_group_name_H-M   'P 1'
#
loop_
_entity.id
_entity.type
_entity.pdbx_description
1 polymer ?
#
loop_
_entity_poly.entity_id
_entity_poly.type
_entity_poly.pdbx_seq_one_letter_code
_entity_poly.pdbx_strand_id
1 'polypeptide(L)' 'MGAALALAQALGIDTMIAAELLPGIEAVMVKKLNEEMVSGSREGRDV' A
#
# COMPACT_ATOMS: atom_id res chain seq x y z
N MET A 1 9.40 -0.42 -1.60
CA MET A 1 9.61 -0.75 -3.03
C MET A 1 10.03 -2.20 -3.28
N GLY A 2 11.12 -2.73 -2.68
CA GLY A 2 11.62 -4.08 -3.03
C GLY A 2 10.72 -5.28 -2.70
N ALA A 3 9.92 -5.21 -1.63
CA ALA A 3 9.08 -6.34 -1.20
C ALA A 3 7.98 -6.70 -2.22
N ALA A 4 7.38 -5.71 -2.88
CA ALA A 4 6.36 -5.93 -3.90
C ALA A 4 6.95 -6.58 -5.17
N LEU A 5 8.17 -6.20 -5.55
CA LEU A 5 8.87 -6.82 -6.68
C LEU A 5 9.34 -8.24 -6.36
N ALA A 6 9.76 -8.50 -5.12
CA ALA A 6 10.08 -9.85 -4.66
C ALA A 6 8.85 -10.76 -4.66
N LEU A 7 7.69 -10.24 -4.25
CA LEU A 7 6.41 -10.94 -4.33
C LEU A 7 5.99 -11.18 -5.79
N ALA A 8 6.14 -10.19 -6.67
CA ALA A 8 5.86 -10.34 -8.10
C ALA A 8 6.68 -11.48 -8.71
N GLN A 9 7.99 -11.54 -8.43
CA GLN A 9 8.83 -12.65 -8.86
C GLN A 9 8.37 -14.00 -8.32
N ALA A 10 8.02 -14.07 -7.02
CA ALA A 10 7.55 -15.31 -6.40
C ALA A 10 6.22 -15.82 -7.00
N LEU A 11 5.38 -14.92 -7.49
CA LEU A 11 4.10 -15.23 -8.14
C LEU A 11 4.24 -15.46 -9.66
N GLY A 12 5.44 -15.35 -10.22
CA GLY A 12 5.67 -15.46 -11.67
C GLY A 12 5.13 -14.28 -12.47
N ILE A 13 4.92 -13.13 -11.83
CA ILE A 13 4.49 -11.89 -12.47
C ILE A 13 5.73 -11.18 -13.04
N ASP A 14 5.61 -10.67 -14.26
CA ASP A 14 6.66 -9.86 -14.86
C ASP A 14 7.01 -8.67 -13.97
N THR A 15 8.28 -8.58 -13.59
CA THR A 15 8.74 -7.61 -12.60
C THR A 15 8.77 -6.18 -13.16
N MET A 16 8.93 -6.00 -14.49
CA MET A 16 8.84 -4.67 -15.11
C MET A 16 7.41 -4.17 -15.11
N ILE A 17 6.44 -5.03 -15.44
CA ILE A 17 5.02 -4.68 -15.36
C ILE A 17 4.64 -4.32 -13.92
N ALA A 18 5.09 -5.11 -12.95
CA ALA A 18 4.84 -4.83 -11.53
C ALA A 18 5.47 -3.49 -11.10
N ALA A 19 6.68 -3.17 -11.57
CA ALA A 19 7.37 -1.92 -11.25
C ALA A 19 6.65 -0.69 -11.80
N GLU A 20 6.03 -0.78 -12.98
CA GLU A 20 5.28 0.31 -13.60
C GLU A 20 3.97 0.62 -12.85
N LEU A 21 3.31 -0.42 -12.31
CA LEU A 21 2.08 -0.27 -11.55
C LEU A 21 2.31 0.11 -10.08
N LEU A 22 3.51 -0.14 -9.55
CA LEU A 22 3.85 0.03 -8.14
C LEU A 22 3.59 1.45 -7.60
N PRO A 23 3.90 2.55 -8.33
CA PRO A 23 3.64 3.90 -7.83
C PRO A 23 2.15 4.18 -7.56
N GLY A 24 1.26 3.65 -8.40
CA GLY A 24 -0.19 3.79 -8.20
C GLY A 24 -0.68 3.02 -6.97
N ILE A 25 -0.16 1.81 -6.77
CA ILE A 25 -0.47 0.99 -5.60
C ILE A 25 0.03 1.66 -4.32
N GLU A 26 1.26 2.18 -4.31
CA GLU A 26 1.83 2.90 -3.17
C GLU A 26 1.01 4.15 -2.82
N ALA A 27 0.56 4.92 -3.82
CA ALA A 27 -0.30 6.09 -3.61
C ALA A 27 -1.63 5.73 -2.94
N VAL A 28 -2.30 4.66 -3.40
CA VAL A 28 -3.55 4.18 -2.79
C VAL A 28 -3.32 3.63 -1.39
N MET A 29 -2.24 2.88 -1.18
CA MET A 29 -1.87 2.35 0.13
C MET A 29 -1.66 3.48 1.14
N VAL A 30 -0.88 4.51 0.79
CA VAL A 30 -0.65 5.68 1.65
C VAL A 30 -1.97 6.40 1.93
N LYS A 31 -2.79 6.64 0.91
CA LYS A 31 -4.11 7.27 1.08
C LYS A 31 -4.96 6.49 2.08
N LYS A 32 -5.08 5.17 1.92
CA LYS A 32 -5.89 4.32 2.81
C LYS A 32 -5.34 4.27 4.23
N LEU A 33 -4.03 4.13 4.40
CA LEU A 33 -3.40 4.17 5.72
C LEU A 33 -3.65 5.50 6.43
N ASN A 34 -3.58 6.61 5.69
CA ASN A 34 -3.87 7.93 6.22
C ASN A 34 -5.36 8.08 6.59
N GLU A 35 -6.27 7.55 5.77
CA GLU A 35 -7.72 7.51 6.07
C GLU A 35 -8.00 6.73 7.37
N GLU A 36 -7.38 5.56 7.54
CA GLU A 36 -7.52 4.72 8.74
C GLU A 36 -6.95 5.38 10.00
N MET A 37 -5.82 6.09 9.90
CA MET A 37 -5.28 6.85 11.04
C MET A 37 -6.19 8.03 11.45
N VAL A 38 -6.83 8.66 10.46
CA VAL A 38 -7.78 9.76 10.70
C VAL A 38 -9.10 9.22 11.26
N SER A 39 -9.57 8.05 10.82
CA SER A 39 -10.78 7.40 11.34
C SER A 39 -10.57 6.88 12.76
N GLY A 40 -9.46 6.18 13.03
CA GLY A 40 -9.09 5.67 14.35
C GLY A 40 -8.81 6.76 15.40
N SER A 41 -8.43 7.98 14.97
CA SER A 41 -8.26 9.12 15.89
C SER A 41 -9.58 9.67 16.45
N ARG A 42 -10.75 9.26 15.93
CA ARG A 42 -12.07 9.66 16.46
C ARG A 42 -12.61 8.71 17.52
N GLU A 43 -12.08 7.51 17.66
CA GLU A 43 -12.58 6.49 18.60
C GLU A 43 -11.97 6.61 20.02
N GLY A 44 -10.95 7.47 20.20
CA GLY A 44 -10.26 7.65 21.48
C GLY A 44 -10.61 8.93 22.24
N ARG A 45 -11.73 9.61 21.93
CA ARG A 45 -12.09 10.89 22.56
C ARG A 45 -13.53 10.93 23.10
N ASP A 46 -13.93 9.85 23.75
CA ASP A 46 -15.12 9.79 24.60
C ASP A 46 -14.72 9.28 26.00
N VAL A 47 -13.94 10.07 26.76
CA VAL A 47 -13.81 9.97 28.23
C VAL A 47 -13.77 11.35 28.86
#